data_AF-A0A0D7CLJ6-F1
#
_entry.id   AF-A0A0D7CLJ6-F1
#
_cell.length_a   1.000
_cell.length_b   1.000
_cell.length_c   1.000
_cell.angle_alpha   90.00
_cell.angle_beta   90.00
_cell.angle_gamma   90.00
#
_symmetry.space_group_name_H-M   'P 1'
#
loop_
_entity.id
_entity.type
_entity.pdbx_description
1 polymer ?
#
loop_
_entity_poly.entity_id
_entity_poly.type
_entity_poly.pdbx_seq_one_letter_code
_entity_poly.pdbx_strand_id
1 'polypeptide(L)' 'MGGYAESVRERVRAARAAVATAASADDAYALAVAQDELDDALRIAHNIGIDPDRGSGPGPQSGAPA' A
#
# COMPACT_ATOMS: atom_id res chain seq x y z
N MET A 1 8.64 -11.98 10.26
CA MET A 1 9.23 -10.64 10.50
C MET A 1 9.00 -9.75 9.27
N GLY A 2 7.82 -9.15 9.14
CA GLY A 2 7.49 -8.17 8.09
C GLY A 2 7.39 -6.74 8.61
N GLY A 3 8.00 -6.43 9.76
CA GLY A 3 7.54 -5.38 10.68
C GLY A 3 7.42 -3.96 10.13
N TYR A 4 8.31 -3.53 9.24
CA TYR A 4 8.23 -2.18 8.65
C TYR A 4 7.67 -2.20 7.24
N ALA A 5 8.18 -3.09 6.38
CA ALA A 5 7.76 -3.15 5.00
C ALA A 5 6.29 -3.52 4.84
N GLU A 6 5.78 -4.41 5.69
CA GLU A 6 4.36 -4.75 5.67
C GLU A 6 3.49 -3.60 6.17
N SER A 7 3.92 -2.86 7.20
CA SER A 7 3.19 -1.67 7.66
C SER A 7 3.10 -0.58 6.58
N VAL A 8 4.15 -0.39 5.78
CA VAL A 8 4.11 0.54 4.63
C VAL A 8 3.11 0.05 3.57
N ARG A 9 3.10 -1.25 3.25
CA ARG A 9 2.10 -1.82 2.33
C ARG A 9 0.68 -1.68 2.86
N GLU A 10 0.46 -1.94 4.15
CA GLU A 10 -0.84 -1.76 4.79
C GLU A 10 -1.29 -0.31 4.74
N ARG A 11 -0.39 0.66 4.92
CA ARG A 11 -0.72 2.08 4.78
C ARG A 11 -1.21 2.40 3.37
N VAL A 12 -0.52 1.89 2.33
CA VAL A 12 -0.95 2.09 0.94
C VAL A 12 -2.30 1.41 0.67
N ARG A 13 -2.52 0.18 1.19
CA ARG A 13 -3.81 -0.51 1.08
C ARG A 13 -4.94 0.28 1.74
N ALA A 14 -4.72 0.80 2.94
CA ALA A 14 -5.69 1.61 3.66
C ALA A 14 -6.02 2.91 2.93
N ALA A 15 -5.02 3.62 2.41
CA ALA A 15 -5.25 4.85 1.65
C ALA A 15 -6.03 4.59 0.35
N ARG A 16 -5.72 3.51 -0.38
CA ARG A 16 -6.50 3.09 -1.56
C ARG A 16 -7.96 2.80 -1.21
N ALA A 17 -8.20 2.13 -0.08
CA ALA A 17 -9.55 1.86 0.41
C ALA A 17 -10.29 3.16 0.75
N ALA A 18 -9.62 4.11 1.41
CA ALA A 18 -10.20 5.41 1.74
C ALA A 18 -10.61 6.21 0.49
N VAL A 19 -9.79 6.22 -0.56
CA VAL A 19 -10.13 6.84 -1.86
C VAL A 19 -11.38 6.20 -2.45
N ALA A 20 -11.45 4.87 -2.48
CA ALA A 20 -12.61 4.16 -3.00
C ALA A 20 -13.89 4.45 -2.20
N THR A 21 -13.79 4.53 -0.88
CA THR A 21 -14.91 4.90 0.01
C THR A 21 -15.38 6.32 -0.25
N ALA A 22 -14.47 7.30 -0.28
CA ALA A 22 -14.82 8.70 -0.50
C ALA A 22 -15.43 8.93 -1.89
N ALA A 23 -14.88 8.29 -2.92
CA ALA A 23 -15.44 8.33 -4.27
C ALA A 23 -16.85 7.74 -4.34
N SER A 24 -17.10 6.62 -3.63
CA SER A 24 -18.43 5.99 -3.59
C SER A 24 -19.46 6.80 -2.81
N ALA A 25 -19.02 7.64 -1.89
CA ALA A 25 -19.87 8.52 -1.09
C ALA A 25 -20.16 9.88 -1.76
N ASP A 26 -19.55 10.15 -2.93
CA ASP A 26 -19.59 11.46 -3.59
C ASP A 26 -19.13 12.61 -2.67
N ASP A 27 -18.19 12.32 -1.76
CA ASP A 27 -17.62 13.30 -0.85
C ASP A 27 -16.33 13.88 -1.46
N ALA A 28 -16.48 14.99 -2.18
CA ALA A 28 -15.38 15.64 -2.87
C ALA A 28 -14.23 16.08 -1.94
N TYR A 29 -14.55 16.49 -0.69
CA TYR A 29 -13.53 16.90 0.26
C TYR A 29 -12.77 15.67 0.79
N ALA A 30 -13.50 14.64 1.24
CA ALA A 30 -12.87 13.40 1.70
C ALA A 30 -12.07 12.73 0.59
N LEU A 31 -12.52 12.82 -0.67
CA LEU A 31 -11.79 12.30 -1.82
C LEU A 31 -10.45 13.01 -2.00
N ALA A 32 -10.43 14.35 -1.96
CA ALA A 32 -9.20 15.13 -2.08
C ALA A 32 -8.20 14.79 -0.95
N VAL A 33 -8.69 14.68 0.29
CA VAL A 33 -7.85 14.29 1.44
C VAL A 33 -7.30 12.86 1.27
N ALA A 34 -8.14 11.91 0.87
CA ALA A 34 -7.71 10.52 0.70
C ALA A 34 -6.71 10.35 -0.45
N GLN A 35 -6.83 11.15 -1.51
CA GLN A 35 -5.88 11.17 -2.62
C GLN A 35 -4.51 11.69 -2.18
N ASP A 36 -4.46 12.80 -1.43
CA ASP A 36 -3.21 13.34 -0.88
C ASP A 36 -2.50 12.33 0.05
N GLU A 37 -3.27 11.66 0.92
CA GLU A 37 -2.74 10.60 1.78
C GLU A 37 -2.23 9.37 1.01
N LEU A 38 -2.88 9.02 -0.09
CA LEU A 38 -2.41 7.94 -0.97
C LEU A 38 -1.10 8.33 -1.65
N ASP A 39 -1.01 9.54 -2.18
CA ASP A 39 0.22 10.06 -2.79
C ASP A 39 1.37 10.08 -1.79
N ASP A 40 1.11 10.49 -0.55
CA ASP A 40 2.09 10.48 0.53
C ASP A 40 2.54 9.07 0.92
N ALA A 41 1.61 8.12 1.02
CA ALA A 41 1.95 6.72 1.29
C ALA A 41 2.82 6.11 0.17
N LEU A 42 2.49 6.40 -1.09
CA LEU A 42 3.27 5.96 -2.25
C LEU A 42 4.64 6.61 -2.29
N ARG A 43 4.73 7.92 -2.01
CA ARG A 43 5.99 8.66 -1.92
C ARG A 43 6.91 8.10 -0.84
N ILE A 44 6.36 7.79 0.34
CA ILE A 44 7.11 7.15 1.42
C ILE A 44 7.63 5.78 0.96
N ALA A 45 6.77 4.93 0.41
CA ALA A 45 7.15 3.60 -0.08
C ALA A 45 8.27 3.67 -1.12
N HIS A 46 8.17 4.60 -2.07
CA HIS A 46 9.20 4.84 -3.07
C HIS A 46 10.55 5.27 -2.45
N ASN A 47 10.53 6.26 -1.55
CA ASN A 47 11.75 6.83 -0.96
C ASN A 47 12.56 5.82 -0.14
N ILE A 48 11.92 4.76 0.37
CA ILE A 48 12.53 3.70 1.17
C ILE A 48 12.67 2.38 0.41
N GLY A 49 12.38 2.37 -0.89
CA GLY A 49 12.56 1.19 -1.77
C GLY A 49 11.60 0.03 -1.50
N ILE A 50 10.41 0.30 -0.97
CA ILE A 50 9.37 -0.70 -0.76
C ILE A 50 8.42 -0.68 -1.95
N ASP A 51 8.31 -1.83 -2.64
CA ASP A 51 7.23 -2.07 -3.58
C ASP A 51 5.91 -2.29 -2.82
N PRO A 52 4.91 -1.40 -3.00
CA PRO A 52 3.62 -1.48 -2.33
C PRO A 52 2.73 -2.62 -2.85
N ASP A 53 2.98 -3.09 -4.08
CA ASP A 53 2.20 -4.13 -4.76
C ASP A 53 2.86 -5.50 -4.67
N ARG A 54 4.02 -5.59 -3.99
CA ARG A 54 4.68 -6.87 -3.70
C ARG A 54 3.74 -7.75 -2.89
N GLY A 55 3.13 -8.72 -3.59
CA GLY A 55 2.15 -9.61 -3.00
C GLY A 55 2.70 -10.37 -1.79
N SER A 56 1.84 -10.58 -0.80
CA SER A 56 2.05 -11.52 0.31
C SER A 56 2.06 -12.99 -0.14
N GLY A 57 2.49 -13.26 -1.37
CA GLY A 57 2.69 -14.62 -1.87
C GLY A 57 3.90 -15.26 -1.17
N PRO A 58 3.87 -16.58 -0.93
CA PRO A 58 5.05 -17.27 -0.44
C PRO A 58 6.21 -16.96 -1.39
N GLY A 59 7.30 -16.41 -0.85
CA GLY A 59 8.49 -16.07 -1.62
C GLY A 59 8.99 -17.27 -2.44
N PRO A 60 9.83 -17.06 -3.46
CA PRO A 60 10.30 -18.14 -4.33
C PRO A 60 10.89 -19.23 -3.44
N GLN A 61 10.26 -20.39 -3.47
CA GLN A 61 10.80 -21.61 -2.89
C GLN A 61 12.02 -21.92 -3.74
N SER A 62 13.17 -21.38 -3.35
CA SER A 62 14.45 -21.79 -3.89
C SER A 62 14.55 -23.28 -3.68
N GLY A 63 14.27 -24.04 -4.75
CA GLY A 63 14.59 -25.43 -4.80
C GLY A 63 16.08 -25.58 -4.49
N ALA A 64 16.39 -26.55 -3.64
CA ALA A 64 17.65 -27.25 -3.74
C ALA A 64 17.46 -28.71 -3.28
N PRO A 65 18.24 -29.63 -3.84
CA PRO A 65 17.86 -31.04 -4.03
C PRO A 65 18.54 -31.98 -3.03
N ALA A 66 17.90 -33.12 -2.78
CA ALA A 66 18.48 -34.48 -2.72
C ALA A 66 17.38 -35.47 -2.30
#